data_AF-A0AA97NTS3-F1
#
_entry.id   AF-A0AA97NTS3-F1
#
_cell.length_a   1.000
_cell.length_b   1.000
_cell.length_c   1.000
_cell.angle_alpha   90.00
_cell.angle_beta   90.00
_cell.angle_gamma   90.00
#
_symmetry.space_group_name_H-M   'P 1'
#
loop_
_entity.id
_entity.type
_entity.pdbx_description
1 polymer ?
#
loop_
_entity_poly.entity_id
_entity_poly.type
_entity_poly.pdbx_seq_one_letter_code
_entity_poly.pdbx_strand_id
1 'polypeptide(L)'
;MAPYLQTSLIWIAYAVAVGLALFAAIVTTFTWQKPRERSAVVNTVAVVSLTSLLATVLLLPVDIALVSSTGSVHLGVNKEWATPEHVAGMLRTLQIVYYSLYSLDALLCLIVIPFAYFWYEEYDEVEEEEGTRSTGAKLWGAFKYTSGFIILVLILFFVGFFVPAAGNQKGGHLDLDYFKRLLAANKGEKALTFAVGLLVCLGTLLYVLYTSSGLALLPISFIKSAPSISAPQLSETTASALERNRERQRQLELRNGGNHDEMPSKDRRELESLVREERTLVRRARLAAEAQGEGRSWVYRTWTKICAVFRPLKLVGGILLLLVSVIVWVSMLITTIDKASNSLCKGHCGYILGQIKIFQPVNWLFLQAAKAFPVDYIIMAFLVLFFFSSSISGLATVGIRFLWVQIFQIRRGRTAPQAILIATVMMALIILGINYSIAMMAAPQYSIYGTQTFCTAEPTAHGKQPDCSEHPEMVRPCSEGFKQPLAKDICTPSVMSTFLNRVTLNWPVFGAVDFWAQVAFLAVFLIVLVTSLFRTPKLNMSELDEEAEADEEEGLLASTGRRFGATWQDITGRSGQASNQENGDN
;
A
#
# COMPACT_ATOMS: atom_id res chain seq x y z
N MET A 1 35.97 16.60 -1.36
CA MET A 1 35.69 15.24 -0.84
C MET A 1 34.39 15.15 -0.04
N ALA A 2 34.07 16.08 0.86
CA ALA A 2 32.79 16.09 1.60
C ALA A 2 31.48 16.06 0.76
N PRO A 3 31.37 16.68 -0.44
CA PRO A 3 30.09 16.72 -1.16
C PRO A 3 29.68 15.38 -1.82
N TYR A 4 30.65 14.61 -2.33
CA TYR A 4 30.39 13.26 -2.85
C TYR A 4 29.95 12.29 -1.75
N LEU A 5 30.35 12.55 -0.50
CA LEU A 5 29.96 11.74 0.65
C LEU A 5 28.46 11.88 0.92
N GLN A 6 27.91 13.09 0.90
CA GLN A 6 26.47 13.30 1.18
C GLN A 6 25.58 12.68 0.10
N THR A 7 25.89 12.92 -1.17
CA THR A 7 25.11 12.36 -2.28
C THR A 7 25.22 10.83 -2.33
N SER A 8 26.42 10.26 -2.12
CA SER A 8 26.58 8.80 -2.04
C SER A 8 25.86 8.18 -0.84
N LEU A 9 25.88 8.83 0.34
CA LEU A 9 25.13 8.37 1.51
C LEU A 9 23.62 8.32 1.25
N ILE A 10 23.06 9.29 0.53
CA ILE A 10 21.63 9.29 0.15
C ILE A 10 21.32 8.10 -0.76
N TRP A 11 22.15 7.81 -1.76
CA TRP A 11 21.97 6.64 -2.64
C TRP A 11 22.16 5.32 -1.90
N ILE A 12 23.09 5.24 -0.95
CA ILE A 12 23.27 4.06 -0.09
C ILE A 12 22.03 3.85 0.78
N ALA A 13 21.50 4.91 1.40
CA ALA A 13 20.27 4.85 2.18
C ALA A 13 19.08 4.38 1.33
N TYR A 14 18.99 4.84 0.08
CA TYR A 14 17.99 4.34 -0.87
C TYR A 14 18.16 2.85 -1.15
N ALA A 15 19.38 2.38 -1.43
CA ALA A 15 19.65 0.96 -1.66
C ALA A 15 19.29 0.08 -0.45
N VAL A 16 19.60 0.55 0.77
CA VAL A 16 19.18 -0.12 2.02
C VAL A 16 17.65 -0.14 2.14
N ALA A 17 16.98 0.96 1.84
CA ALA A 17 15.52 1.04 1.87
C ALA A 17 14.87 0.09 0.86
N VAL A 18 15.43 -0.08 -0.34
CA VAL A 18 14.99 -1.07 -1.33
C VAL A 18 15.21 -2.50 -0.82
N GLY A 19 16.33 -2.79 -0.15
CA GLY A 19 16.56 -4.08 0.50
C GLY A 19 15.53 -4.41 1.58
N LEU A 20 15.18 -3.41 2.41
CA LEU A 20 14.11 -3.54 3.40
C LEU A 20 12.73 -3.69 2.75
N ALA A 21 12.47 -3.00 1.63
CA ALA A 21 11.25 -3.14 0.85
C ALA A 21 11.10 -4.55 0.27
N LEU A 22 12.19 -5.14 -0.24
CA LEU A 22 12.22 -6.53 -0.70
C LEU A 22 11.87 -7.50 0.43
N PHE A 23 12.49 -7.32 1.60
CA PHE A 23 12.17 -8.12 2.78
C PHE A 23 10.69 -7.98 3.17
N ALA A 24 10.16 -6.76 3.19
CA ALA A 24 8.75 -6.50 3.48
C ALA A 24 7.81 -7.10 2.43
N ALA A 25 8.16 -7.06 1.15
CA ALA A 25 7.40 -7.66 0.05
C ALA A 25 7.33 -9.19 0.17
N ILE A 26 8.46 -9.83 0.51
CA ILE A 26 8.54 -11.27 0.78
C ILE A 26 7.62 -11.62 1.96
N VAL A 27 7.80 -10.95 3.10
CA VAL A 27 7.00 -11.21 4.30
C VAL A 27 5.52 -11.01 4.01
N THR A 28 5.14 -9.93 3.34
CA THR A 28 3.73 -9.63 3.02
C THR A 28 3.12 -10.71 2.12
N THR A 29 3.82 -11.11 1.06
CA THR A 29 3.35 -12.15 0.13
C THR A 29 3.10 -13.47 0.86
N PHE A 30 4.09 -13.95 1.63
CA PHE A 30 3.96 -15.24 2.33
C PHE A 30 3.00 -15.22 3.52
N THR A 31 2.78 -14.07 4.14
CA THR A 31 1.87 -13.96 5.29
C THR A 31 0.41 -13.86 4.87
N TRP A 32 0.11 -13.40 3.65
CA TRP A 32 -1.27 -13.22 3.18
C TRP A 32 -1.75 -14.44 2.38
N GLN A 33 -0.86 -15.04 1.59
CA GLN A 33 -1.18 -16.18 0.74
C GLN A 33 -1.55 -17.45 1.50
N LYS A 34 -2.54 -18.18 0.96
CA LYS A 34 -2.89 -19.53 1.41
C LYS A 34 -1.71 -20.50 1.20
N PRO A 35 -1.24 -21.22 2.24
CA PRO A 35 -0.04 -22.06 2.14
C PRO A 35 -0.10 -23.19 1.11
N ARG A 36 -1.28 -23.76 0.85
CA ARG A 36 -1.46 -24.93 -0.03
C ARG A 36 -1.45 -24.59 -1.51
N GLU A 37 -1.94 -23.40 -1.88
CA GLU A 37 -2.08 -22.95 -3.28
C GLU A 37 -0.88 -22.09 -3.73
N ARG A 38 0.30 -22.30 -3.12
CA ARG A 38 1.48 -21.47 -3.42
C ARG A 38 2.06 -21.83 -4.77
N SER A 39 1.97 -20.92 -5.73
CA SER A 39 2.69 -21.00 -7.00
C SER A 39 3.98 -20.18 -6.95
N ALA A 40 5.10 -20.78 -7.34
CA ALA A 40 6.40 -20.10 -7.41
C ALA A 40 6.39 -18.92 -8.41
N VAL A 41 5.68 -19.07 -9.53
CA VAL A 41 5.55 -18.01 -10.55
C VAL A 41 4.77 -16.82 -9.99
N VAL A 42 3.62 -17.07 -9.35
CA VAL A 42 2.81 -16.00 -8.77
C VAL A 42 3.58 -15.28 -7.65
N ASN A 43 4.30 -16.02 -6.81
CA ASN A 43 5.02 -15.46 -5.68
C ASN A 43 6.21 -14.61 -6.12
N THR A 44 6.97 -15.06 -7.11
CA THR A 44 8.08 -14.28 -7.66
C THR A 44 7.58 -13.00 -8.32
N VAL A 45 6.54 -13.08 -9.15
CA VAL A 45 5.94 -11.91 -9.81
C VAL A 45 5.37 -10.92 -8.78
N ALA A 46 4.66 -11.40 -7.75
CA ALA A 46 4.11 -10.56 -6.70
C ALA A 46 5.21 -9.87 -5.88
N VAL A 47 6.27 -10.59 -5.47
CA VAL A 47 7.40 -10.03 -4.70
C VAL A 47 8.16 -8.99 -5.52
N VAL A 48 8.48 -9.30 -6.79
CA VAL A 48 9.19 -8.36 -7.68
C VAL A 48 8.35 -7.11 -7.90
N SER A 49 7.04 -7.26 -8.14
CA SER A 49 6.14 -6.13 -8.36
C SER A 49 5.99 -5.28 -7.11
N LEU A 50 5.75 -5.86 -5.93
CA LEU A 50 5.66 -5.11 -4.67
C LEU A 50 6.98 -4.41 -4.32
N THR A 51 8.12 -5.04 -4.61
CA THR A 51 9.43 -4.44 -4.37
C THR A 51 9.67 -3.25 -5.29
N SER A 52 9.37 -3.40 -6.59
CA SER A 52 9.46 -2.31 -7.58
C SER A 52 8.60 -1.13 -7.17
N LEU A 53 7.34 -1.40 -6.80
CA LEU A 53 6.40 -0.38 -6.33
C LEU A 53 6.90 0.37 -5.10
N LEU A 54 7.36 -0.34 -4.07
CA LEU A 54 7.92 0.28 -2.87
C LEU A 54 9.19 1.09 -3.18
N ALA A 55 10.04 0.59 -4.08
CA ALA A 55 11.22 1.31 -4.55
C ALA A 55 10.85 2.62 -5.27
N THR A 56 9.77 2.62 -6.06
CA THR A 56 9.24 3.82 -6.73
C THR A 56 8.72 4.86 -5.74
N VAL A 57 7.98 4.46 -4.71
CA VAL A 57 7.45 5.44 -3.73
C VAL A 57 8.54 5.97 -2.81
N LEU A 58 9.48 5.11 -2.39
CA LEU A 58 10.61 5.51 -1.55
C LEU A 58 11.65 6.36 -2.30
N LEU A 59 11.52 6.52 -3.63
CA LEU A 59 12.35 7.46 -4.38
C LEU A 59 11.95 8.92 -4.15
N LEU A 60 10.70 9.21 -3.77
CA LEU A 60 10.24 10.57 -3.48
C LEU A 60 11.06 11.28 -2.37
N PRO A 61 11.27 10.70 -1.17
CA PRO A 61 12.12 11.33 -0.16
C PRO A 61 13.57 11.49 -0.63
N VAL A 62 14.07 10.62 -1.50
CA VAL A 62 15.43 10.69 -2.06
C VAL A 62 15.56 11.84 -3.06
N ASP A 63 14.57 12.01 -3.94
CA ASP A 63 14.47 13.14 -4.88
C ASP A 63 14.49 14.47 -4.11
N ILE A 64 13.63 14.60 -3.09
CA ILE A 64 13.60 15.77 -2.22
C ILE A 64 14.94 15.98 -1.51
N ALA A 65 15.55 14.93 -0.94
CA ALA A 65 16.81 15.05 -0.22
C ALA A 65 17.97 15.52 -1.11
N LEU A 66 18.08 14.95 -2.32
CA LEU A 66 19.12 15.33 -3.28
C LEU A 66 18.97 16.79 -3.70
N VAL A 67 17.75 17.18 -4.08
CA VAL A 67 17.45 18.55 -4.51
C VAL A 67 17.58 19.55 -3.36
N SER A 68 17.21 19.17 -2.13
CA SER A 68 17.36 20.00 -0.94
C SER A 68 18.83 20.17 -0.51
N SER A 69 19.70 19.24 -0.88
CA SER A 69 21.11 19.27 -0.50
C SER A 69 21.95 20.31 -1.26
N THR A 70 21.46 20.79 -2.40
CA THR A 70 22.18 21.71 -3.31
C THR A 70 22.29 23.12 -2.74
N GLY A 71 21.27 23.58 -2.02
CA GLY A 71 21.18 24.92 -1.43
C GLY A 71 21.73 25.01 -0.01
N SER A 72 22.11 26.23 0.38
CA SER A 72 22.38 26.61 1.77
C SER A 72 21.20 27.39 2.33
N VAL A 73 20.59 26.86 3.39
CA VAL A 73 19.36 27.42 3.99
C VAL A 73 19.60 28.81 4.61
N HIS A 74 20.80 29.04 5.16
CA HIS A 74 21.13 30.28 5.85
C HIS A 74 21.53 31.43 4.93
N LEU A 75 22.20 31.12 3.82
CA LEU A 75 22.75 32.11 2.91
C LEU A 75 21.84 32.35 1.69
N GLY A 76 20.92 31.42 1.40
CA GLY A 76 20.07 31.52 0.22
C GLY A 76 20.85 31.37 -1.09
N VAL A 77 21.97 30.65 -1.07
CA VAL A 77 22.81 30.38 -2.26
C VAL A 77 23.07 28.90 -2.43
N ASN A 78 23.38 28.49 -3.66
CA ASN A 78 23.84 27.14 -3.94
C ASN A 78 25.21 26.91 -3.30
N LYS A 79 25.45 25.71 -2.76
CA LYS A 79 26.76 25.34 -2.25
C LYS A 79 27.79 25.33 -3.38
N GLU A 80 29.06 25.54 -3.05
CA GLU A 80 30.15 25.65 -4.05
C GLU A 80 30.26 24.45 -4.99
N TRP A 81 29.91 23.25 -4.52
CA TRP A 81 29.93 22.03 -5.33
C TRP A 81 28.71 21.87 -6.23
N ALA A 82 27.61 22.59 -5.95
CA ALA A 82 26.36 22.52 -6.69
C ALA A 82 26.41 23.43 -7.93
N THR A 83 27.38 23.17 -8.81
CA THR A 83 27.47 23.85 -10.10
C THR A 83 26.27 23.47 -11.00
N PRO A 84 25.82 24.34 -11.91
CA PRO A 84 24.68 24.06 -12.79
C PRO A 84 24.83 22.75 -13.57
N GLU A 85 26.04 22.44 -14.04
CA GLU A 85 26.34 21.19 -14.75
C GLU A 85 26.21 19.96 -13.84
N HIS A 86 26.68 20.05 -12.60
CA HIS A 86 26.59 18.95 -11.65
C HIS A 86 25.15 18.68 -11.22
N VAL A 87 24.39 19.75 -10.96
CA VAL A 87 22.96 19.66 -10.62
C VAL A 87 22.17 19.09 -11.79
N ALA A 88 22.46 19.49 -13.03
CA ALA A 88 21.85 18.89 -14.22
C ALA A 88 22.18 17.40 -14.37
N GLY A 89 23.43 16.99 -14.07
CA GLY A 89 23.84 15.58 -14.04
C GLY A 89 23.07 14.79 -12.98
N MET A 90 22.90 15.34 -11.78
CA MET A 90 22.13 14.73 -10.69
C MET A 90 20.65 14.55 -11.08
N LEU A 91 20.01 15.60 -11.60
CA LEU A 91 18.62 15.55 -12.06
C LEU A 91 18.45 14.55 -13.21
N ARG A 92 19.42 14.44 -14.12
CA ARG A 92 19.41 13.45 -15.19
C ARG A 92 19.47 12.02 -14.65
N THR A 93 20.33 11.75 -13.66
CA THR A 93 20.37 10.44 -12.99
C THR A 93 19.03 10.12 -12.33
N LEU A 94 18.46 11.06 -11.58
CA LEU A 94 17.13 10.90 -10.97
C LEU A 94 16.04 10.63 -12.00
N GLN A 95 16.03 11.37 -13.12
CA GLN A 95 15.10 11.14 -14.22
C GLN A 95 15.25 9.74 -14.80
N ILE A 96 16.48 9.27 -15.05
CA ILE A 96 16.72 7.91 -15.55
C ILE A 96 16.17 6.87 -14.57
N VAL A 97 16.43 7.02 -13.26
CA VAL A 97 15.92 6.09 -12.25
C VAL A 97 14.39 6.10 -12.21
N TYR A 98 13.75 7.28 -12.17
CA TYR A 98 12.29 7.40 -12.22
C TYR A 98 11.69 6.74 -13.46
N TYR A 99 12.21 7.06 -14.65
CA TYR A 99 11.71 6.48 -15.89
C TYR A 99 11.93 4.96 -15.94
N SER A 100 13.04 4.46 -15.40
CA SER A 100 13.29 3.02 -15.35
C SER A 100 12.30 2.29 -14.43
N LEU A 101 12.05 2.82 -13.22
CA LEU A 101 11.13 2.23 -12.26
C LEU A 101 9.68 2.32 -12.71
N TYR A 102 9.24 3.48 -13.21
CA TYR A 102 7.89 3.62 -13.74
C TYR A 102 7.64 2.74 -14.97
N SER A 103 8.64 2.58 -15.83
CA SER A 103 8.54 1.67 -16.99
C SER A 103 8.50 0.21 -16.55
N LEU A 104 9.28 -0.16 -15.53
CA LEU A 104 9.25 -1.48 -14.93
C LEU A 104 7.89 -1.76 -14.28
N ASP A 105 7.35 -0.83 -13.49
CA ASP A 105 6.03 -0.93 -12.88
C ASP A 105 4.93 -1.06 -13.93
N ALA A 106 4.99 -0.29 -15.01
CA ALA A 106 4.04 -0.38 -16.12
C ALA A 106 4.13 -1.74 -16.84
N LEU A 107 5.34 -2.23 -17.12
CA LEU A 107 5.58 -3.54 -17.71
C LEU A 107 5.04 -4.67 -16.81
N LEU A 108 5.33 -4.59 -15.51
CA LEU A 108 4.87 -5.56 -14.53
C LEU A 108 3.34 -5.56 -14.43
N CYS A 109 2.71 -4.39 -14.33
CA CYS A 109 1.26 -4.27 -14.18
C CYS A 109 0.46 -4.63 -15.43
N LEU A 110 0.95 -4.27 -16.62
CA LEU A 110 0.17 -4.38 -17.86
C LEU A 110 0.49 -5.65 -18.65
N ILE A 111 1.65 -6.29 -18.41
CA ILE A 111 2.06 -7.47 -19.16
C ILE A 111 2.35 -8.65 -18.23
N VAL A 112 3.28 -8.50 -17.28
CA VAL A 112 3.77 -9.65 -16.49
C VAL A 112 2.73 -10.17 -15.51
N ILE A 113 2.01 -9.31 -14.80
CA ILE A 113 0.97 -9.72 -13.84
C ILE A 113 -0.22 -10.36 -14.57
N PRO A 114 -0.81 -9.76 -15.64
CA PRO A 114 -1.84 -10.43 -16.42
C PRO A 114 -1.38 -11.79 -16.96
N PHE A 115 -0.13 -11.89 -17.42
CA PHE A 115 0.44 -13.17 -17.85
C PHE A 115 0.49 -14.19 -16.73
N ALA A 116 1.02 -13.82 -15.56
CA ALA A 116 1.07 -14.71 -14.40
C ALA A 116 -0.32 -15.09 -13.89
N TYR A 117 -1.30 -14.20 -14.01
CA TYR A 117 -2.69 -14.47 -13.68
C TYR A 117 -3.28 -15.55 -14.59
N PHE A 118 -3.24 -15.36 -15.91
CA PHE A 118 -3.80 -16.34 -16.86
C PHE A 118 -3.01 -17.65 -16.87
N TRP A 119 -1.69 -17.59 -16.65
CA TRP A 119 -0.86 -18.77 -16.48
C TRP A 119 -1.30 -19.62 -15.27
N TYR A 120 -1.65 -18.97 -14.16
CA TYR A 120 -2.14 -19.66 -12.97
C TYR A 120 -3.61 -20.10 -13.10
N GLU A 121 -4.45 -19.36 -13.82
CA GLU A 121 -5.84 -19.79 -14.08
C GLU A 121 -5.90 -21.04 -14.96
N GLU A 122 -5.01 -21.15 -15.95
CA GLU A 122 -4.94 -22.32 -16.83
C GLU A 122 -4.17 -23.50 -16.19
N TYR A 123 -3.85 -23.37 -14.89
CA TYR A 123 -3.31 -24.44 -14.07
C TYR A 123 -4.44 -25.32 -13.56
N ASP A 124 -4.60 -26.50 -14.16
CA ASP A 124 -5.45 -27.58 -13.64
C ASP A 124 -4.54 -28.65 -13.01
N GLU A 125 -4.74 -28.93 -11.72
CA GLU A 125 -4.02 -29.96 -10.96
C GLU A 125 -4.22 -31.35 -11.58
N VAL A 126 -5.41 -31.63 -12.10
CA VAL A 126 -5.77 -32.96 -12.66
C VAL A 126 -5.11 -33.18 -14.02
N GLU A 127 -5.16 -32.19 -14.91
CA GLU A 127 -4.56 -32.31 -16.25
C GLU A 127 -3.02 -32.37 -16.22
N GLU A 128 -2.41 -31.80 -15.18
CA GLU A 128 -0.96 -31.85 -14.99
C GLU A 128 -0.49 -33.20 -14.44
N GLU A 129 -1.25 -33.80 -13.52
CA GLU A 129 -1.01 -35.19 -13.06
C GLU A 129 -1.23 -36.21 -14.18
N GLU A 130 -2.19 -35.98 -15.07
CA GLU A 130 -2.44 -36.82 -16.24
C GLU A 130 -1.46 -36.58 -17.42
N GLY A 131 -0.66 -35.51 -17.37
CA GLY A 131 0.36 -35.20 -18.38
C GLY A 131 -0.20 -34.90 -19.78
N THR A 132 -1.50 -34.64 -19.89
CA THR A 132 -2.22 -34.54 -21.17
C THR A 132 -1.98 -33.23 -21.92
N ARG A 133 -1.48 -32.19 -21.23
CA ARG A 133 -1.30 -30.85 -21.80
C ARG A 133 0.17 -30.41 -21.80
N SER A 134 0.69 -30.04 -22.98
CA SER A 134 2.06 -29.55 -23.12
C SER A 134 2.22 -28.13 -22.54
N THR A 135 3.39 -27.84 -21.95
CA THR A 135 3.76 -26.50 -21.46
C THR A 135 3.66 -25.42 -22.55
N GLY A 136 3.90 -25.78 -23.82
CA GLY A 136 3.74 -24.89 -24.97
C GLY A 136 2.27 -24.47 -25.21
N ALA A 137 1.31 -25.37 -25.01
CA ALA A 137 -0.11 -25.03 -25.11
C ALA A 137 -0.55 -24.08 -23.99
N LYS A 138 -0.05 -24.29 -22.75
CA LYS A 138 -0.28 -23.37 -21.62
C LYS A 138 0.29 -21.97 -21.90
N LEU A 139 1.50 -21.89 -22.47
CA LEU A 139 2.14 -20.62 -22.83
C LEU A 139 1.32 -19.87 -23.90
N TRP A 140 0.82 -20.59 -24.89
CA TRP A 140 0.00 -20.00 -25.95
C TRP A 140 -1.36 -19.52 -25.42
N GLY A 141 -2.00 -20.29 -24.53
CA GLY A 141 -3.24 -19.90 -23.85
C GLY A 141 -3.07 -18.60 -23.07
N ALA A 142 -2.10 -18.56 -22.16
CA ALA A 142 -1.78 -17.36 -21.39
C ALA A 142 -1.44 -16.16 -22.29
N PHE A 143 -0.60 -16.37 -23.32
CA PHE A 143 -0.22 -15.29 -24.26
C PHE A 143 -1.44 -14.73 -25.01
N LYS A 144 -2.33 -15.60 -25.50
CA LYS A 144 -3.56 -15.20 -26.19
C LYS A 144 -4.40 -14.26 -25.32
N TYR A 145 -4.60 -14.57 -24.04
CA TYR A 145 -5.39 -13.70 -23.16
C TYR A 145 -4.65 -12.42 -22.77
N THR A 146 -3.31 -12.46 -22.61
CA THR A 146 -2.52 -11.24 -22.36
C THR A 146 -2.46 -10.28 -23.55
N SER A 147 -2.68 -10.76 -24.77
CA SER A 147 -2.68 -9.90 -25.97
C SER A 147 -3.72 -8.77 -25.88
N GLY A 148 -4.83 -8.97 -25.15
CA GLY A 148 -5.81 -7.93 -24.88
C GLY A 148 -5.24 -6.72 -24.12
N PHE A 149 -4.34 -6.95 -23.16
CA PHE A 149 -3.66 -5.88 -22.43
C PHE A 149 -2.62 -5.17 -23.30
N ILE A 150 -1.94 -5.89 -24.20
CA ILE A 150 -1.02 -5.28 -25.18
C ILE A 150 -1.80 -4.35 -26.11
N ILE A 151 -2.96 -4.80 -26.61
CA ILE A 151 -3.85 -3.98 -27.43
C ILE A 151 -4.33 -2.74 -26.66
N LEU A 152 -4.70 -2.89 -25.38
CA LEU A 152 -5.07 -1.77 -24.52
C LEU A 152 -3.93 -0.74 -24.44
N VAL A 153 -2.68 -1.16 -24.21
CA VAL A 153 -1.52 -0.27 -24.18
C VAL A 153 -1.36 0.47 -25.50
N LEU A 154 -1.44 -0.24 -26.63
CA LEU A 154 -1.35 0.39 -27.95
C LEU A 154 -2.44 1.45 -28.14
N ILE A 155 -3.69 1.14 -27.78
CA ILE A 155 -4.81 2.08 -27.85
C ILE A 155 -4.53 3.32 -27.00
N LEU A 156 -4.04 3.16 -25.77
CA LEU A 156 -3.73 4.29 -24.89
C LEU A 156 -2.66 5.22 -25.49
N PHE A 157 -1.60 4.66 -26.08
CA PHE A 157 -0.57 5.43 -26.76
C PHE A 157 -1.09 6.10 -28.03
N PHE A 158 -1.93 5.42 -28.83
CA PHE A 158 -2.55 6.01 -30.02
C PHE A 158 -3.45 7.19 -29.64
N VAL A 159 -4.33 7.02 -28.64
CA VAL A 159 -5.18 8.11 -28.15
C VAL A 159 -4.31 9.27 -27.66
N GLY A 160 -3.31 9.00 -26.80
CA GLY A 160 -2.42 10.04 -26.29
C GLY A 160 -1.62 10.78 -27.39
N PHE A 161 -1.35 10.12 -28.52
CA PHE A 161 -0.67 10.73 -29.65
C PHE A 161 -1.57 11.69 -30.44
N PHE A 162 -2.87 11.37 -30.57
CA PHE A 162 -3.82 12.15 -31.38
C PHE A 162 -4.62 13.19 -30.61
N VAL A 163 -4.79 13.04 -29.29
CA VAL A 163 -5.53 14.03 -28.50
C VAL A 163 -4.71 15.34 -28.42
N PRO A 164 -5.32 16.51 -28.66
CA PRO A 164 -4.64 17.79 -28.56
C PRO A 164 -4.38 18.17 -27.09
N ALA A 165 -3.10 18.30 -26.72
CA ALA A 165 -2.72 18.84 -25.41
C ALA A 165 -3.05 20.34 -25.29
N ALA A 166 -3.42 20.80 -24.09
CA ALA A 166 -3.88 22.17 -23.83
C ALA A 166 -2.85 23.26 -24.18
N GLY A 167 -1.56 22.92 -24.24
CA GLY A 167 -0.47 23.82 -24.63
C GLY A 167 -0.52 24.39 -26.05
N ASN A 168 -1.49 23.99 -26.88
CA ASN A 168 -1.68 24.56 -28.23
C ASN A 168 -2.56 25.82 -28.28
N GLN A 169 -3.16 26.25 -27.16
CA GLN A 169 -3.99 27.45 -27.13
C GLN A 169 -3.16 28.71 -26.83
N LYS A 170 -2.88 29.51 -27.86
CA LYS A 170 -2.09 30.76 -27.86
C LYS A 170 -2.66 31.94 -27.03
N GLY A 171 -3.52 31.73 -26.03
CA GLY A 171 -4.31 32.81 -25.40
C GLY A 171 -4.47 32.79 -23.88
N GLY A 172 -3.91 31.81 -23.17
CA GLY A 172 -4.02 31.75 -21.71
C GLY A 172 -2.96 32.61 -21.01
N HIS A 173 -3.37 33.44 -20.05
CA HIS A 173 -2.59 34.29 -19.14
C HIS A 173 -1.58 33.53 -18.22
N LEU A 174 -1.09 32.37 -18.65
CA LEU A 174 -0.05 31.57 -17.97
C LEU A 174 1.34 32.15 -18.29
N ASP A 175 1.57 33.41 -17.91
CA ASP A 175 2.79 34.16 -18.27
C ASP A 175 3.97 33.88 -17.33
N LEU A 176 4.14 32.62 -16.93
CA LEU A 176 5.26 32.15 -16.11
C LEU A 176 6.16 31.26 -16.96
N ASP A 177 7.43 31.67 -17.10
CA ASP A 177 8.44 30.98 -17.92
C ASP A 177 8.65 29.52 -17.51
N TYR A 178 8.45 29.20 -16.23
CA TYR A 178 8.46 27.82 -15.72
C TYR A 178 7.41 26.96 -16.43
N PHE A 179 6.16 27.42 -16.50
CA PHE A 179 5.06 26.69 -17.16
C PHE A 179 5.23 26.63 -18.67
N LYS A 180 5.80 27.66 -19.31
CA LYS A 180 6.13 27.63 -20.75
C LYS A 180 7.14 26.51 -21.08
N ARG A 181 8.15 26.28 -20.23
CA ARG A 181 9.11 25.17 -20.39
C ARG A 181 8.47 23.79 -20.22
N LEU A 182 7.44 23.68 -19.38
CA LEU A 182 6.70 22.43 -19.17
C LEU A 182 5.80 22.03 -20.37
N LEU A 183 5.30 23.01 -21.13
CA LEU A 183 4.39 22.82 -22.26
C LEU A 183 5.11 22.52 -23.61
N ALA A 184 6.41 22.83 -23.72
CA ALA A 184 7.21 22.62 -24.92
C ALA A 184 7.68 21.15 -25.05
N ALA A 185 6.74 20.22 -25.33
CA ALA A 185 7.01 18.79 -25.38
C ALA A 185 6.92 18.19 -26.80
N ASN A 186 7.76 17.17 -27.07
CA ASN A 186 7.71 16.36 -28.29
C ASN A 186 6.44 15.51 -28.35
N LYS A 187 5.97 15.12 -29.56
CA LYS A 187 4.71 14.36 -29.72
C LYS A 187 4.69 13.03 -28.96
N GLY A 188 5.81 12.31 -28.89
CA GLY A 188 5.90 11.06 -28.12
C GLY A 188 5.79 11.26 -26.60
N GLU A 189 6.32 12.37 -26.09
CA GLU A 189 6.21 12.73 -24.67
C GLU A 189 4.77 13.12 -24.29
N LYS A 190 4.02 13.72 -25.23
CA LYS A 190 2.59 13.98 -25.05
C LYS A 190 1.79 12.68 -24.88
N ALA A 191 2.08 11.66 -25.69
CA ALA A 191 1.42 10.35 -25.57
C ALA A 191 1.74 9.67 -24.23
N LEU A 192 3.00 9.71 -23.80
CA LEU A 192 3.42 9.16 -22.51
C LEU A 192 2.77 9.88 -21.33
N THR A 193 2.78 11.22 -21.33
CA THR A 193 2.13 12.01 -20.26
C THR A 193 0.62 11.84 -20.23
N PHE A 194 -0.02 11.56 -21.38
CA PHE A 194 -1.43 11.20 -21.44
C PHE A 194 -1.70 9.84 -20.78
N ALA A 195 -0.95 8.80 -21.18
CA ALA A 195 -1.12 7.46 -20.63
C ALA A 195 -0.89 7.44 -19.11
N VAL A 196 0.16 8.11 -18.63
CA VAL A 196 0.42 8.21 -17.20
C VAL A 196 -0.64 9.06 -16.49
N GLY A 197 -1.08 10.17 -17.09
CA GLY A 197 -2.17 10.97 -16.52
C GLY A 197 -3.49 10.20 -16.37
N LEU A 198 -3.80 9.31 -17.32
CA LEU A 198 -4.94 8.40 -17.21
C LEU A 198 -4.74 7.37 -16.09
N LEU A 199 -3.55 6.76 -15.98
CA LEU A 199 -3.24 5.82 -14.91
C LEU A 199 -3.27 6.48 -13.52
N VAL A 200 -2.81 7.73 -13.41
CA VAL A 200 -2.94 8.55 -12.20
C VAL A 200 -4.41 8.77 -11.87
N CYS A 201 -5.25 9.17 -12.83
CA CYS A 201 -6.70 9.32 -12.62
C CYS A 201 -7.36 8.02 -12.14
N LEU A 202 -7.05 6.88 -12.77
CA LEU A 202 -7.58 5.58 -12.35
C LEU A 202 -7.08 5.20 -10.94
N GLY A 203 -5.82 5.48 -10.68
CA GLY A 203 -5.19 5.33 -9.37
C GLY A 203 -5.80 6.20 -8.29
N THR A 204 -6.12 7.46 -8.59
CA THR A 204 -6.76 8.38 -7.65
C THR A 204 -8.17 7.93 -7.29
N LEU A 205 -8.93 7.34 -8.22
CA LEU A 205 -10.24 6.73 -7.91
C LEU A 205 -10.12 5.56 -6.91
N LEU A 206 -9.15 4.66 -7.10
CA LEU A 206 -8.89 3.57 -6.16
C LEU A 206 -8.38 4.10 -4.81
N TYR A 207 -7.47 5.07 -4.84
CA TYR A 207 -6.94 5.75 -3.67
C TYR A 207 -8.05 6.40 -2.82
N VAL A 208 -9.05 7.04 -3.45
CA VAL A 208 -10.20 7.64 -2.76
C VAL A 208 -10.97 6.60 -1.94
N LEU A 209 -11.13 5.39 -2.44
CA LEU A 209 -11.90 4.35 -1.75
C LEU A 209 -11.05 3.62 -0.70
N TYR A 210 -9.88 3.12 -1.11
CA TYR A 210 -9.07 2.21 -0.29
C TYR A 210 -8.14 2.94 0.66
N THR A 211 -7.46 3.99 0.21
CA THR A 211 -6.51 4.71 1.07
C THR A 211 -7.23 5.57 2.09
N SER A 212 -8.37 6.20 1.75
CA SER A 212 -9.14 6.99 2.72
C SER A 212 -9.74 6.13 3.84
N SER A 213 -10.34 4.99 3.47
CA SER A 213 -10.89 4.03 4.43
C SER A 213 -9.79 3.42 5.27
N GLY A 214 -8.67 3.02 4.65
CA GLY A 214 -7.49 2.53 5.32
C GLY A 214 -6.84 3.52 6.27
N LEU A 215 -6.77 4.80 5.92
CA LEU A 215 -6.18 5.87 6.74
C LEU A 215 -6.99 6.12 8.01
N ALA A 216 -8.30 5.90 7.96
CA ALA A 216 -9.19 5.94 9.12
C ALA A 216 -9.19 4.63 9.91
N LEU A 217 -9.24 3.47 9.24
CA LEU A 217 -9.40 2.17 9.88
C LEU A 217 -8.11 1.61 10.46
N LEU A 218 -6.95 1.88 9.86
CA LEU A 218 -5.65 1.39 10.36
C LEU A 218 -5.41 1.83 11.80
N PRO A 219 -5.39 3.13 12.16
CA PRO A 219 -5.17 3.53 13.56
C PRO A 219 -6.26 2.97 14.50
N ILE A 220 -7.51 2.94 14.04
CA ILE A 220 -8.62 2.38 14.83
C ILE A 220 -8.41 0.87 15.05
N SER A 221 -7.87 0.12 14.09
CA SER A 221 -7.57 -1.29 14.26
C SER A 221 -6.51 -1.51 15.34
N PHE A 222 -5.55 -0.59 15.51
CA PHE A 222 -4.58 -0.66 16.60
C PHE A 222 -5.25 -0.35 17.95
N ILE A 223 -6.12 0.66 18.02
CA ILE A 223 -6.85 1.05 19.24
C ILE A 223 -7.88 -0.01 19.65
N LYS A 224 -8.68 -0.49 18.70
CA LYS A 224 -9.78 -1.45 18.86
C LYS A 224 -9.37 -2.91 18.63
N SER A 225 -8.08 -3.22 18.53
CA SER A 225 -7.60 -4.62 18.41
C SER A 225 -7.85 -5.49 19.63
N ALA A 226 -8.57 -4.98 20.64
CA ALA A 226 -9.28 -5.83 21.57
C ALA A 226 -10.64 -6.23 20.94
N PRO A 227 -10.90 -7.52 20.65
CA PRO A 227 -12.28 -7.95 20.63
C PRO A 227 -12.91 -7.49 21.95
N SER A 228 -14.09 -6.87 21.86
CA SER A 228 -14.86 -6.40 23.02
C SER A 228 -15.16 -7.51 24.02
N ILE A 229 -14.97 -8.76 23.60
CA ILE A 229 -14.91 -9.97 24.40
C ILE A 229 -13.46 -10.44 24.40
N SER A 230 -12.75 -10.24 25.51
CA SER A 230 -11.44 -10.85 25.68
C SER A 230 -11.57 -12.38 25.54
N ALA A 231 -10.57 -13.08 24.96
CA ALA A 231 -10.54 -14.55 24.94
C ALA A 231 -10.95 -15.20 26.30
N PRO A 232 -10.60 -14.64 27.47
CA PRO A 232 -11.14 -15.09 28.76
C PRO A 232 -12.65 -14.86 28.96
N GLN A 233 -13.19 -13.70 28.58
CA GLN A 233 -14.65 -13.48 28.60
C GLN A 233 -15.38 -14.37 27.60
N LEU A 234 -14.78 -14.68 26.44
CA LEU A 234 -15.39 -15.58 25.48
C LEU A 234 -15.40 -17.00 26.03
N SER A 235 -14.30 -17.47 26.65
CA SER A 235 -14.28 -18.76 27.31
C SER A 235 -15.30 -18.84 28.45
N GLU A 236 -15.45 -17.79 29.25
CA GLU A 236 -16.37 -17.75 30.39
C GLU A 236 -17.84 -17.74 29.95
N THR A 237 -18.17 -16.90 28.96
CA THR A 237 -19.52 -16.87 28.37
C THR A 237 -19.88 -18.16 27.65
N THR A 238 -18.92 -18.79 26.97
CA THR A 238 -19.13 -20.08 26.29
C THR A 238 -19.25 -21.22 27.29
N ALA A 239 -18.44 -21.23 28.35
CA ALA A 239 -18.49 -22.24 29.41
C ALA A 239 -19.82 -22.20 30.17
N SER A 240 -20.27 -21.01 30.57
CA SER A 240 -21.59 -20.84 31.22
C SER A 240 -22.76 -21.20 30.30
N ALA A 241 -22.67 -20.88 29.00
CA ALA A 241 -23.66 -21.30 28.02
C ALA A 241 -23.70 -22.83 27.83
N LEU A 242 -22.53 -23.48 27.80
CA LEU A 242 -22.38 -24.93 27.70
C LEU A 242 -22.96 -25.64 28.93
N GLU A 243 -22.66 -25.13 30.12
CA GLU A 243 -23.19 -25.66 31.38
C GLU A 243 -24.72 -25.56 31.43
N ARG A 244 -25.28 -24.40 31.06
CA ARG A 244 -26.73 -24.21 30.95
C ARG A 244 -27.37 -25.14 29.92
N ASN A 245 -26.71 -25.41 28.79
CA ASN A 245 -27.22 -26.33 27.78
C ASN A 245 -27.25 -27.78 28.35
N ARG A 246 -26.17 -28.22 28.99
CA ARG A 246 -26.08 -29.54 29.64
C ARG A 246 -27.08 -29.71 30.78
N GLU A 247 -27.32 -28.67 31.58
CA GLU A 247 -28.37 -28.68 32.59
C GLU A 247 -29.76 -28.85 31.99
N ARG A 248 -30.06 -28.16 30.87
CA ARG A 248 -31.34 -28.33 30.17
C ARG A 248 -31.50 -29.73 29.58
N GLN A 249 -30.44 -30.29 29.00
CA GLN A 249 -30.45 -31.68 28.52
C GLN A 249 -30.77 -32.63 29.68
N ARG A 250 -30.10 -32.49 30.83
CA ARG A 250 -30.39 -33.30 32.04
C ARG A 250 -31.82 -33.11 32.55
N GLN A 251 -32.34 -31.89 32.55
CA GLN A 251 -33.73 -31.63 32.98
C GLN A 251 -34.75 -32.31 32.06
N LEU A 252 -34.51 -32.32 30.74
CA LEU A 252 -35.35 -33.01 29.76
C LEU A 252 -35.25 -34.53 29.89
N GLU A 253 -34.06 -35.07 30.11
CA GLU A 253 -33.84 -36.49 30.33
C GLU A 253 -34.51 -36.97 31.63
N LEU A 254 -34.39 -36.20 32.72
CA LEU A 254 -35.03 -36.49 34.00
C LEU A 254 -36.55 -36.41 33.92
N ARG A 255 -37.10 -35.43 33.19
CA ARG A 255 -38.57 -35.31 32.98
C ARG A 255 -39.15 -36.52 32.24
N ASN A 256 -38.38 -37.09 31.33
CA ASN A 256 -38.79 -38.22 30.49
C ASN A 256 -38.28 -39.57 31.01
N GLY A 257 -37.79 -39.64 32.25
CA GLY A 257 -37.38 -40.88 32.90
C GLY A 257 -36.20 -41.60 32.21
N GLY A 258 -35.41 -40.91 31.39
CA GLY A 258 -34.30 -41.48 30.63
C GLY A 258 -34.69 -42.40 29.46
N ASN A 259 -35.99 -42.55 29.16
CA ASN A 259 -36.47 -43.44 28.10
C ASN A 259 -36.58 -42.67 26.77
N HIS A 260 -35.64 -42.90 25.85
CA HIS A 260 -35.60 -42.18 24.57
C HIS A 260 -36.76 -42.51 23.62
N ASP A 261 -37.33 -43.71 23.71
CA ASP A 261 -38.40 -44.18 22.81
C ASP A 261 -39.80 -43.70 23.21
N GLU A 262 -40.02 -43.36 24.49
CA GLU A 262 -41.30 -42.82 24.99
C GLU A 262 -41.33 -41.29 25.00
N MET A 263 -40.26 -40.65 24.54
CA MET A 263 -40.10 -39.21 24.60
C MET A 263 -41.07 -38.51 23.63
N PRO A 264 -41.85 -37.50 24.09
CA PRO A 264 -42.75 -36.78 23.21
C PRO A 264 -41.98 -36.11 22.07
N SER A 265 -42.57 -36.09 20.87
CA SER A 265 -41.90 -35.62 19.64
C SER A 265 -41.37 -34.17 19.73
N LYS A 266 -41.99 -33.34 20.57
CA LYS A 266 -41.53 -31.98 20.88
C LYS A 266 -40.22 -32.00 21.68
N ASP A 267 -40.16 -32.78 22.75
CA ASP A 267 -38.98 -32.92 23.62
C ASP A 267 -37.81 -33.53 22.87
N ARG A 268 -38.09 -34.50 21.99
CA ARG A 268 -37.06 -35.09 21.13
C ARG A 268 -36.44 -34.07 20.19
N ARG A 269 -37.24 -33.21 19.53
CA ARG A 269 -36.72 -32.12 18.68
C ARG A 269 -35.92 -31.09 19.49
N GLU A 270 -36.39 -30.77 20.70
CA GLU A 270 -35.70 -29.87 21.61
C GLU A 270 -34.34 -30.46 22.03
N LEU A 271 -34.30 -31.73 22.42
CA LEU A 271 -33.07 -32.45 22.77
C LEU A 271 -32.10 -32.50 21.58
N GLU A 272 -32.58 -32.85 20.38
CA GLU A 272 -31.75 -32.83 19.16
C GLU A 272 -31.19 -31.43 18.88
N SER A 273 -31.96 -30.36 19.13
CA SER A 273 -31.49 -28.99 18.98
C SER A 273 -30.43 -28.61 20.03
N LEU A 274 -30.61 -29.03 21.28
CA LEU A 274 -29.67 -28.79 22.37
C LEU A 274 -28.37 -29.56 22.15
N VAL A 275 -28.42 -30.79 21.65
CA VAL A 275 -27.24 -31.60 21.29
C VAL A 275 -26.46 -30.96 20.13
N ARG A 276 -27.15 -30.38 19.14
CA ARG A 276 -26.48 -29.61 18.08
C ARG A 276 -25.81 -28.35 18.65
N GLU A 277 -26.50 -27.63 19.53
CA GLU A 277 -25.94 -26.45 20.21
C GLU A 277 -24.77 -26.82 21.13
N GLU A 278 -24.80 -27.98 21.81
CA GLU A 278 -23.66 -28.45 22.59
C GLU A 278 -22.44 -28.68 21.70
N ARG A 279 -22.60 -29.32 20.53
CA ARG A 279 -21.49 -29.53 19.60
C ARG A 279 -20.85 -28.20 19.18
N THR A 280 -21.65 -27.17 18.90
CA THR A 280 -21.13 -25.85 18.54
C THR A 280 -20.46 -25.14 19.74
N LEU A 281 -21.04 -25.23 20.93
CA LEU A 281 -20.48 -24.64 22.16
C LEU A 281 -19.17 -25.31 22.60
N VAL A 282 -19.09 -26.64 22.55
CA VAL A 282 -17.85 -27.40 22.84
C VAL A 282 -16.75 -26.99 21.86
N ARG A 283 -17.09 -26.85 20.58
CA ARG A 283 -16.14 -26.39 19.56
C ARG A 283 -15.62 -24.98 19.86
N ARG A 284 -16.52 -24.05 20.18
CA ARG A 284 -16.14 -22.68 20.58
C ARG A 284 -15.29 -22.65 21.84
N ALA A 285 -15.58 -23.51 22.82
CA ALA A 285 -14.77 -23.63 24.04
C ALA A 285 -13.35 -24.13 23.72
N ARG A 286 -13.22 -25.11 22.82
CA ARG A 286 -11.91 -25.58 22.34
C ARG A 286 -11.13 -24.48 21.62
N LEU A 287 -11.78 -23.72 20.72
CA LEU A 287 -11.14 -22.59 20.03
C LEU A 287 -10.70 -21.49 21.00
N ALA A 288 -11.52 -21.20 22.03
CA ALA A 288 -11.16 -20.24 23.06
C ALA A 288 -9.94 -20.71 23.90
N ALA A 289 -9.86 -22.00 24.21
CA ALA A 289 -8.71 -22.61 24.89
C ALA A 289 -7.44 -22.61 24.02
N GLU A 290 -7.57 -22.94 22.73
CA GLU A 290 -6.46 -22.89 21.76
C GLU A 290 -5.95 -21.45 21.56
N ALA A 291 -6.85 -20.46 21.54
CA ALA A 291 -6.49 -19.04 21.49
C ALA A 291 -5.78 -18.55 22.78
N GLN A 292 -6.04 -19.19 23.93
CA GLN A 292 -5.31 -18.95 25.18
C GLN A 292 -3.93 -19.64 25.20
N GLY A 293 -3.62 -20.47 24.19
CA GLY A 293 -2.34 -21.15 24.03
C GLY A 293 -2.24 -22.47 24.80
N GLU A 294 -3.36 -23.04 25.20
CA GLU A 294 -3.42 -24.38 25.81
C GLU A 294 -3.08 -25.44 24.74
N GLY A 295 -2.08 -26.30 25.01
CA GLY A 295 -1.63 -27.34 24.07
C GLY A 295 -0.59 -26.94 23.00
N ARG A 296 -0.13 -25.68 22.95
CA ARG A 296 0.93 -25.23 22.02
C ARG A 296 2.31 -25.13 22.68
N SER A 297 3.36 -25.10 21.84
CA SER A 297 4.77 -25.06 22.29
C SER A 297 5.06 -23.87 23.21
N TRP A 298 6.05 -24.02 24.10
CA TRP A 298 6.49 -22.97 25.02
C TRP A 298 6.79 -21.63 24.32
N VAL A 299 7.23 -21.68 23.05
CA VAL A 299 7.47 -20.53 22.18
C VAL A 299 6.19 -19.72 21.95
N TYR A 300 5.08 -20.38 21.62
CA TYR A 300 3.79 -19.71 21.39
C TYR A 300 3.27 -19.05 22.67
N ARG A 301 3.41 -19.73 23.81
CA ARG A 301 3.00 -19.20 25.12
C ARG A 301 3.85 -18.01 25.58
N THR A 302 5.13 -18.00 25.21
CA THR A 302 6.04 -16.87 25.47
C THR A 302 5.72 -15.71 24.53
N TRP A 303 5.42 -15.98 23.27
CA TRP A 303 4.95 -14.99 22.29
C TRP A 303 3.66 -14.30 22.73
N THR A 304 2.65 -15.03 23.22
CA THR A 304 1.40 -14.42 23.71
C THR A 304 1.61 -13.52 24.93
N LYS A 305 2.52 -13.91 25.84
CA LYS A 305 2.94 -13.05 26.98
C LYS A 305 3.66 -11.79 26.50
N ILE A 306 4.56 -11.90 25.53
CA ILE A 306 5.24 -10.75 24.91
C ILE A 306 4.21 -9.83 24.24
N CYS A 307 3.27 -10.37 23.47
CA CYS A 307 2.17 -9.59 22.88
C CYS A 307 1.30 -8.87 23.93
N ALA A 308 1.09 -9.47 25.10
CA ALA A 308 0.38 -8.82 26.20
C ALA A 308 1.16 -7.61 26.78
N VAL A 309 2.49 -7.69 26.87
CA VAL A 309 3.36 -6.59 27.32
C VAL A 309 3.42 -5.46 26.30
N PHE A 310 3.41 -5.76 24.99
CA PHE A 310 3.39 -4.75 23.92
C PHE A 310 1.99 -4.15 23.66
N ARG A 311 0.96 -4.58 24.38
CA ARG A 311 -0.41 -4.11 24.23
C ARG A 311 -0.60 -2.60 24.51
N PRO A 312 -0.08 -2.01 25.61
CA PRO A 312 -0.12 -0.56 25.81
C PRO A 312 0.64 0.20 24.71
N LEU A 313 1.78 -0.32 24.25
CA LEU A 313 2.55 0.30 23.16
C LEU A 313 1.73 0.31 21.85
N LYS A 314 0.98 -0.77 21.57
CA LYS A 314 0.10 -0.85 20.40
C LYS A 314 -1.03 0.19 20.45
N LEU A 315 -1.62 0.41 21.63
CA LEU A 315 -2.67 1.42 21.83
C LEU A 315 -2.11 2.84 21.66
N VAL A 316 -0.96 3.15 22.27
CA VAL A 316 -0.27 4.45 22.09
C VAL A 316 0.10 4.66 20.63
N GLY A 317 0.61 3.62 19.96
CA GLY A 317 0.90 3.64 18.52
C GLY A 317 -0.35 3.94 17.68
N GLY A 318 -1.49 3.32 17.99
CA GLY A 318 -2.75 3.59 17.32
C GLY A 318 -3.24 5.04 17.50
N ILE A 319 -3.11 5.60 18.71
CA ILE A 319 -3.45 7.00 18.99
C ILE A 319 -2.52 7.96 18.23
N LEU A 320 -1.21 7.66 18.20
CA LEU A 320 -0.24 8.46 17.46
C LEU A 320 -0.54 8.45 15.95
N LEU A 321 -0.82 7.27 15.38
CA LEU A 321 -1.19 7.14 13.97
C LEU A 321 -2.50 7.87 13.65
N LEU A 322 -3.48 7.85 14.56
CA LEU A 322 -4.72 8.61 14.42
C LEU A 322 -4.45 10.11 14.38
N LEU A 323 -3.59 10.62 15.28
CA LEU A 323 -3.18 12.02 15.32
C LEU A 323 -2.47 12.43 14.02
N VAL A 324 -1.57 11.58 13.51
CA VAL A 324 -0.92 11.80 12.21
C VAL A 324 -1.95 11.84 11.08
N SER A 325 -2.90 10.90 11.02
CA SER A 325 -3.98 10.92 10.02
C SER A 325 -4.77 12.23 10.04
N VAL A 326 -5.12 12.72 11.24
CA VAL A 326 -5.88 13.97 11.39
C VAL A 326 -5.05 15.18 10.95
N ILE A 327 -3.76 15.27 11.32
CA ILE A 327 -2.88 16.36 10.88
C ILE A 327 -2.77 16.39 9.35
N VAL A 328 -2.57 15.22 8.73
CA VAL A 328 -2.51 15.09 7.27
C VAL A 328 -3.83 15.51 6.64
N TRP A 329 -4.96 15.04 7.17
CA TRP A 329 -6.30 15.39 6.68
C TRP A 329 -6.55 16.91 6.75
N VAL A 330 -6.21 17.56 7.88
CA VAL A 330 -6.34 19.02 8.04
C VAL A 330 -5.43 19.75 7.04
N SER A 331 -4.20 19.30 6.86
CA SER A 331 -3.27 19.90 5.90
C SER A 331 -3.80 19.81 4.47
N MET A 332 -4.30 18.63 4.07
CA MET A 332 -4.89 18.45 2.74
C MET A 332 -6.15 19.31 2.56
N LEU A 333 -7.03 19.40 3.57
CA LEU A 333 -8.22 20.26 3.51
C LEU A 333 -7.85 21.73 3.29
N ILE A 334 -6.84 22.24 4.02
CA ILE A 334 -6.36 23.62 3.86
C ILE A 334 -5.80 23.81 2.45
N THR A 335 -5.01 22.87 1.93
CA THR A 335 -4.48 22.94 0.56
C THR A 335 -5.58 22.93 -0.48
N THR A 336 -6.65 22.14 -0.28
CA THR A 336 -7.81 22.12 -1.17
C THR A 336 -8.53 23.46 -1.19
N ILE A 337 -8.73 24.10 -0.02
CA ILE A 337 -9.32 25.43 0.09
C ILE A 337 -8.43 26.47 -0.61
N ASP A 338 -7.11 26.42 -0.38
CA ASP A 338 -6.17 27.35 -0.99
C ASP A 338 -6.18 27.23 -2.53
N LYS A 339 -6.14 26.00 -3.06
CA LYS A 339 -6.23 25.73 -4.50
C LYS A 339 -7.59 26.14 -5.09
N ALA A 340 -8.69 25.94 -4.38
CA ALA A 340 -10.02 26.34 -4.84
C ALA A 340 -10.15 27.86 -4.97
N SER A 341 -9.62 28.61 -4.01
CA SER A 341 -9.77 30.07 -3.93
C SER A 341 -8.68 30.86 -4.66
N ASN A 342 -7.43 30.38 -4.64
CA ASN A 342 -6.25 31.14 -5.09
C ASN A 342 -5.57 30.60 -6.36
N SER A 343 -6.07 29.54 -6.99
CA SER A 343 -5.52 29.08 -8.28
C SER A 343 -5.74 30.11 -9.39
N LEU A 344 -4.71 30.31 -10.22
CA LEU A 344 -4.70 31.36 -11.26
C LEU A 344 -5.79 31.13 -12.32
N CYS A 345 -5.93 29.88 -12.76
CA CYS A 345 -6.82 29.49 -13.86
C CYS A 345 -7.82 28.38 -13.51
N LYS A 346 -8.00 28.08 -12.21
CA LYS A 346 -8.99 27.13 -11.69
C LYS A 346 -9.03 25.83 -12.50
N GLY A 347 -10.22 25.41 -12.97
CA GLY A 347 -10.40 24.19 -13.76
C GLY A 347 -9.70 24.20 -15.13
N HIS A 348 -9.38 25.36 -15.70
CA HIS A 348 -8.72 25.43 -17.01
C HIS A 348 -7.25 24.99 -16.99
N CYS A 349 -6.62 24.94 -15.82
CA CYS A 349 -5.25 24.43 -15.65
C CYS A 349 -5.15 23.35 -14.57
N GLY A 350 -6.26 22.66 -14.26
CA GLY A 350 -6.25 21.60 -13.26
C GLY A 350 -5.91 22.07 -11.84
N TYR A 351 -6.30 23.29 -11.45
CA TYR A 351 -6.12 23.84 -10.10
C TYR A 351 -4.67 23.90 -9.60
N ILE A 352 -3.72 24.16 -10.50
CA ILE A 352 -2.33 24.48 -10.11
C ILE A 352 -2.27 25.81 -9.37
N LEU A 353 -1.45 25.83 -8.31
CA LEU A 353 -1.25 26.98 -7.44
C LEU A 353 0.22 27.39 -7.49
N GLY A 354 0.51 28.60 -7.97
CA GLY A 354 1.88 29.09 -8.06
C GLY A 354 2.51 29.45 -6.70
N GLN A 355 1.72 29.85 -5.72
CA GLN A 355 2.23 30.15 -4.38
C GLN A 355 1.17 29.83 -3.32
N ILE A 356 1.60 29.15 -2.26
CA ILE A 356 0.78 28.85 -1.09
C ILE A 356 0.54 30.14 -0.32
N LYS A 357 -0.73 30.47 -0.07
CA LYS A 357 -1.10 31.68 0.70
C LYS A 357 -1.58 31.34 2.11
N ILE A 358 -2.07 30.12 2.31
CA ILE A 358 -2.64 29.68 3.59
C ILE A 358 -1.64 28.77 4.32
N PHE A 359 -1.56 28.91 5.65
CA PHE A 359 -0.67 28.09 6.48
C PHE A 359 -1.00 26.60 6.39
N GLN A 360 -0.01 25.77 6.06
CA GLN A 360 -0.14 24.31 5.93
C GLN A 360 0.64 23.59 7.05
N PRO A 361 -0.03 22.85 7.96
CA PRO A 361 0.61 22.20 9.11
C PRO A 361 1.70 21.19 8.77
N VAL A 362 1.46 20.30 7.79
CA VAL A 362 2.43 19.26 7.43
C VAL A 362 3.65 19.88 6.76
N ASN A 363 3.46 20.87 5.88
CA ASN A 363 4.56 21.61 5.26
C ASN A 363 5.42 22.30 6.33
N TRP A 364 4.79 22.96 7.31
CA TRP A 364 5.52 23.56 8.44
C TRP A 364 6.28 22.51 9.26
N LEU A 365 5.66 21.36 9.55
CA LEU A 365 6.31 20.26 10.28
C LEU A 365 7.59 19.78 9.58
N PHE A 366 7.53 19.58 8.26
CA PHE A 366 8.70 19.19 7.46
C PHE A 366 9.80 20.25 7.49
N LEU A 367 9.46 21.53 7.33
CA LEU A 367 10.44 22.61 7.39
C LEU A 367 11.09 22.77 8.77
N GLN A 368 10.37 22.45 9.86
CA GLN A 368 10.96 22.43 11.19
C GLN A 368 11.84 21.19 11.42
N ALA A 369 11.38 20.03 10.98
CA ALA A 369 12.15 18.78 11.07
C ALA A 369 13.47 18.85 10.31
N ALA A 370 13.48 19.58 9.18
CA ALA A 370 14.66 19.80 8.34
C ALA A 370 15.82 20.51 9.05
N LYS A 371 15.56 21.21 10.17
CA LYS A 371 16.63 21.81 10.98
C LYS A 371 17.53 20.76 11.62
N ALA A 372 17.03 19.54 11.81
CA ALA A 372 17.78 18.41 12.34
C ALA A 372 17.94 17.35 11.24
N PHE A 373 19.02 17.45 10.46
CA PHE A 373 19.32 16.46 9.42
C PHE A 373 19.59 15.07 10.03
N PRO A 374 19.00 13.96 9.54
CA PRO A 374 18.09 13.76 8.39
C PRO A 374 16.64 13.45 8.78
N VAL A 375 16.10 14.09 9.82
CA VAL A 375 14.80 13.74 10.43
C VAL A 375 13.62 13.97 9.47
N ASP A 376 13.66 15.02 8.67
CA ASP A 376 12.64 15.35 7.67
C ASP A 376 12.47 14.26 6.59
N TYR A 377 13.55 13.63 6.14
CA TYR A 377 13.48 12.52 5.19
C TYR A 377 12.93 11.24 5.81
N ILE A 378 13.26 10.97 7.08
CA ILE A 378 12.69 9.85 7.84
C ILE A 378 11.17 10.06 8.01
N ILE A 379 10.74 11.28 8.35
CA ILE A 379 9.31 11.61 8.46
C ILE A 379 8.62 11.49 7.08
N MET A 380 9.27 11.87 5.99
CA MET A 380 8.68 11.75 4.65
C MET A 380 8.55 10.28 4.24
N ALA A 381 9.57 9.47 4.49
CA ALA A 381 9.51 8.02 4.29
C ALA A 381 8.42 7.38 5.17
N PHE A 382 8.29 7.81 6.43
CA PHE A 382 7.22 7.37 7.31
C PHE A 382 5.83 7.76 6.77
N LEU A 383 5.64 8.99 6.28
CA LEU A 383 4.38 9.43 5.69
C LEU A 383 4.02 8.60 4.45
N VAL A 384 4.99 8.36 3.56
CA VAL A 384 4.85 7.50 2.38
C VAL A 384 4.43 6.08 2.77
N LEU A 385 5.17 5.45 3.70
CA LEU A 385 4.88 4.10 4.18
C LEU A 385 3.55 4.02 4.93
N PHE A 386 3.17 5.10 5.62
CA PHE A 386 1.89 5.19 6.30
C PHE A 386 0.75 5.14 5.29
N PHE A 387 0.78 5.97 4.24
CA PHE A 387 -0.21 5.91 3.15
C PHE A 387 -0.26 4.54 2.49
N PHE A 388 0.90 3.95 2.18
CA PHE A 388 0.97 2.60 1.60
C PHE A 388 0.36 1.53 2.52
N SER A 389 0.69 1.55 3.81
CA SER A 389 0.12 0.63 4.80
C SER A 389 -1.37 0.83 5.00
N SER A 390 -1.85 2.08 4.95
CA SER A 390 -3.27 2.42 4.95
C SER A 390 -3.95 1.82 3.73
N SER A 391 -3.40 1.95 2.52
CA SER A 391 -3.98 1.32 1.31
C SER A 391 -4.10 -0.19 1.45
N ILE A 392 -3.08 -0.87 1.97
CA ILE A 392 -3.11 -2.32 2.26
C ILE A 392 -4.22 -2.65 3.27
N SER A 393 -4.34 -1.87 4.35
CA SER A 393 -5.41 -2.06 5.34
C SER A 393 -6.79 -1.78 4.74
N GLY A 394 -6.93 -0.83 3.84
CA GLY A 394 -8.16 -0.54 3.10
C GLY A 394 -8.55 -1.69 2.19
N LEU A 395 -7.59 -2.23 1.42
CA LEU A 395 -7.80 -3.42 0.58
C LEU A 395 -8.25 -4.64 1.41
N ALA A 396 -7.62 -4.87 2.56
CA ALA A 396 -7.96 -5.98 3.43
C ALA A 396 -9.36 -5.86 4.06
N THR A 397 -9.76 -4.65 4.45
CA THR A 397 -11.03 -4.42 5.16
C THR A 397 -12.22 -4.29 4.21
N VAL A 398 -12.05 -3.59 3.07
CA VAL A 398 -13.11 -3.38 2.08
C VAL A 398 -13.24 -4.60 1.15
N GLY A 399 -12.14 -5.30 0.89
CA GLY A 399 -12.03 -6.36 -0.11
C GLY A 399 -11.96 -5.81 -1.54
N ILE A 400 -11.61 -6.67 -2.50
CA ILE A 400 -11.61 -6.30 -3.92
C ILE A 400 -13.06 -6.34 -4.41
N ARG A 401 -13.61 -5.16 -4.71
CA ARG A 401 -14.99 -5.00 -5.21
C ARG A 401 -14.99 -4.52 -6.65
N PHE A 402 -15.90 -5.08 -7.44
CA PHE A 402 -16.31 -4.49 -8.71
C PHE A 402 -17.70 -3.88 -8.52
N LEU A 403 -17.75 -2.55 -8.51
CA LEU A 403 -18.93 -1.77 -8.15
C LEU A 403 -19.46 -2.14 -6.75
N TRP A 404 -20.48 -2.99 -6.68
CA TRP A 404 -21.18 -3.39 -5.45
C TRP A 404 -20.94 -4.86 -5.08
N VAL A 405 -20.30 -5.63 -5.97
CA VAL A 405 -20.06 -7.07 -5.77
C VAL A 405 -18.63 -7.28 -5.30
N GLN A 406 -18.47 -8.00 -4.19
CA GLN A 406 -17.17 -8.41 -3.68
C GLN A 406 -16.68 -9.64 -4.43
N ILE A 407 -15.59 -9.49 -5.19
CA ILE A 407 -15.00 -10.57 -5.99
C ILE A 407 -14.04 -11.39 -5.11
N PHE A 408 -13.13 -10.71 -4.43
CA PHE A 408 -12.13 -11.37 -3.58
C PHE A 408 -12.07 -10.71 -2.20
N GLN A 409 -12.04 -11.54 -1.16
CA GLN A 409 -11.76 -11.08 0.18
C GLN A 409 -10.29 -11.32 0.50
N ILE A 410 -9.60 -10.26 0.92
CA ILE A 410 -8.20 -10.35 1.29
C ILE A 410 -8.10 -10.65 2.79
N ARG A 411 -7.66 -11.86 3.14
CA ARG A 411 -7.47 -12.32 4.51
C ARG A 411 -6.07 -12.89 4.72
N ARG A 412 -5.52 -12.69 5.91
CA ARG A 412 -4.19 -13.19 6.27
C ARG A 412 -4.15 -14.73 6.21
N GLY A 413 -3.17 -15.29 5.52
CA GLY A 413 -2.95 -16.73 5.36
C GLY A 413 -3.99 -17.46 4.53
N ARG A 414 -4.93 -16.76 3.89
CA ARG A 414 -6.05 -17.37 3.15
C ARG A 414 -6.38 -16.66 1.84
N THR A 415 -5.55 -15.71 1.37
CA THR A 415 -5.77 -15.13 0.05
C THR A 415 -5.33 -16.09 -1.05
N ALA A 416 -6.20 -16.27 -2.04
CA ALA A 416 -5.88 -16.95 -3.28
C ALA A 416 -4.73 -16.21 -4.02
N PRO A 417 -3.85 -16.92 -4.74
CA PRO A 417 -2.72 -16.31 -5.45
C PRO A 417 -3.14 -15.26 -6.49
N GLN A 418 -4.26 -15.51 -7.17
CA GLN A 418 -4.88 -14.58 -8.12
C GLN A 418 -5.31 -13.27 -7.47
N ALA A 419 -5.89 -13.35 -6.28
CA ALA A 419 -6.31 -12.18 -5.52
C ALA A 419 -5.11 -11.32 -5.09
N ILE A 420 -3.95 -11.95 -4.78
CA ILE A 420 -2.70 -11.23 -4.51
C ILE A 420 -2.25 -10.48 -5.76
N LEU A 421 -2.24 -11.11 -6.93
CA LEU A 421 -1.86 -10.46 -8.19
C LEU A 421 -2.74 -9.24 -8.49
N ILE A 422 -4.07 -9.38 -8.39
CA ILE A 422 -5.00 -8.26 -8.58
C ILE A 422 -4.75 -7.16 -7.53
N ALA A 423 -4.55 -7.54 -6.27
CA ALA A 423 -4.21 -6.59 -5.21
C ALA A 423 -2.91 -5.83 -5.52
N THR A 424 -1.89 -6.49 -6.09
CA THR A 424 -0.64 -5.80 -6.49
C THR A 424 -0.86 -4.78 -7.59
N VAL A 425 -1.70 -5.08 -8.61
CA VAL A 425 -2.05 -4.11 -9.67
C VAL A 425 -2.85 -2.93 -9.09
N MET A 426 -3.81 -3.20 -8.20
CA MET A 426 -4.55 -2.13 -7.53
C MET A 426 -3.64 -1.26 -6.68
N MET A 427 -2.71 -1.86 -5.93
CA MET A 427 -1.70 -1.12 -5.16
C MET A 427 -0.80 -0.29 -6.05
N ALA A 428 -0.40 -0.79 -7.22
CA ALA A 428 0.38 -0.04 -8.20
C ALA A 428 -0.33 1.23 -8.66
N LEU A 429 -1.61 1.11 -8.99
CA LEU A 429 -2.43 2.25 -9.39
C LEU A 429 -2.64 3.22 -8.23
N ILE A 430 -2.94 2.72 -7.03
CA ILE A 430 -3.11 3.56 -5.83
C ILE A 430 -1.85 4.37 -5.53
N ILE A 431 -0.66 3.80 -5.73
CA ILE A 431 0.62 4.48 -5.53
C ILE A 431 0.76 5.73 -6.41
N LEU A 432 0.31 5.69 -7.66
CA LEU A 432 0.29 6.87 -8.52
C LEU A 432 -0.56 8.00 -7.90
N GLY A 433 -1.70 7.63 -7.31
CA GLY A 433 -2.55 8.54 -6.56
C GLY A 433 -1.92 9.05 -5.26
N ILE A 434 -1.15 8.21 -4.55
CA ILE A 434 -0.39 8.60 -3.35
C ILE A 434 0.71 9.61 -3.71
N ASN A 435 1.46 9.38 -4.79
CA ASN A 435 2.50 10.31 -5.24
C ASN A 435 1.90 11.68 -5.56
N TYR A 436 0.75 11.71 -6.25
CA TYR A 436 0.01 12.96 -6.47
C TYR A 436 -0.45 13.59 -5.15
N SER A 437 -1.06 12.82 -4.25
CA SER A 437 -1.63 13.38 -3.01
C SER A 437 -0.57 13.94 -2.06
N ILE A 438 0.56 13.25 -1.90
CA ILE A 438 1.68 13.73 -1.08
C ILE A 438 2.30 14.98 -1.70
N ALA A 439 2.68 14.90 -2.98
CA ALA A 439 3.45 15.95 -3.64
C ALA A 439 2.63 17.21 -3.96
N MET A 440 1.32 17.09 -4.20
CA MET A 440 0.48 18.22 -4.62
C MET A 440 -0.51 18.69 -3.55
N MET A 441 -0.76 17.91 -2.49
CA MET A 441 -1.80 18.25 -1.51
C MET A 441 -1.31 18.25 -0.07
N ALA A 442 -0.60 17.20 0.38
CA ALA A 442 -0.19 17.08 1.78
C ALA A 442 0.90 18.10 2.15
N ALA A 443 1.95 18.19 1.34
CA ALA A 443 3.09 19.09 1.56
C ALA A 443 3.68 19.62 0.24
N PRO A 444 2.92 20.43 -0.53
CA PRO A 444 3.34 20.86 -1.86
C PRO A 444 4.67 21.61 -1.90
N GLN A 445 4.88 22.63 -1.06
CA GLN A 445 6.13 23.41 -1.11
C GLN A 445 7.35 22.57 -0.74
N TYR A 446 7.28 21.79 0.34
CA TYR A 446 8.36 20.90 0.73
C TYR A 446 8.61 19.80 -0.32
N SER A 447 7.57 19.26 -0.97
CA SER A 447 7.74 18.22 -1.99
C SER A 447 8.31 18.76 -3.31
N ILE A 448 8.05 20.02 -3.64
CA ILE A 448 8.58 20.65 -4.86
C ILE A 448 10.04 21.10 -4.65
N TYR A 449 10.33 21.88 -3.60
CA TYR A 449 11.64 22.53 -3.43
C TYR A 449 12.43 22.04 -2.21
N GLY A 450 11.87 21.18 -1.36
CA GLY A 450 12.51 20.78 -0.11
C GLY A 450 12.73 21.97 0.80
N THR A 451 13.96 22.10 1.32
CA THR A 451 14.37 23.19 2.22
C THR A 451 15.06 24.34 1.49
N GLN A 452 15.02 24.37 0.16
CA GLN A 452 15.74 25.38 -0.62
C GLN A 452 15.20 26.79 -0.35
N THR A 453 16.14 27.70 -0.18
CA THR A 453 15.91 29.13 -0.01
C THR A 453 16.79 29.88 -1.01
N PHE A 454 16.36 31.07 -1.41
CA PHE A 454 17.13 31.95 -2.28
C PHE A 454 17.28 33.34 -1.65
N CYS A 455 18.41 33.98 -1.94
CA CYS A 455 18.71 35.36 -1.53
C CYS A 455 18.10 36.35 -2.53
N THR A 456 17.34 37.34 -2.04
CA THR A 456 16.74 38.38 -2.91
C THR A 456 17.65 39.57 -3.18
N ALA A 457 18.87 39.61 -2.61
CA ALA A 457 19.81 40.70 -2.81
C ALA A 457 20.34 40.70 -4.26
N GLU A 458 20.64 41.89 -4.78
CA GLU A 458 21.30 42.01 -6.08
C GLU A 458 22.76 41.56 -5.98
N PRO A 459 23.26 40.77 -6.95
CA PRO A 459 24.61 40.28 -6.91
C PRO A 459 25.61 41.44 -7.06
N THR A 460 26.63 41.45 -6.21
CA THR A 460 27.70 42.47 -6.16
C THR A 460 28.50 42.59 -7.46
N ALA A 461 28.46 41.59 -8.35
CA ALA A 461 29.05 41.64 -9.69
C ALA A 461 28.31 40.72 -10.67
N HIS A 462 28.38 41.01 -11.97
CA HIS A 462 27.85 40.13 -13.02
C HIS A 462 28.48 38.73 -12.94
N GLY A 463 27.63 37.71 -12.80
CA GLY A 463 28.04 36.30 -12.75
C GLY A 463 28.42 35.75 -11.36
N LYS A 464 28.37 36.57 -10.29
CA LYS A 464 28.53 36.09 -8.92
C LYS A 464 27.18 35.77 -8.27
N GLN A 465 27.17 34.79 -7.36
CA GLN A 465 25.98 34.48 -6.57
C GLN A 465 25.65 35.63 -5.60
N PRO A 466 24.36 35.91 -5.34
CA PRO A 466 23.94 36.95 -4.41
C PRO A 466 24.31 36.54 -2.98
N ASP A 467 24.88 37.45 -2.18
CA ASP A 467 25.30 37.14 -0.82
C ASP A 467 24.37 37.80 0.21
N CYS A 468 23.63 36.98 0.97
CA CYS A 468 22.76 37.44 2.05
C CYS A 468 23.37 37.23 3.44
N SER A 469 24.69 36.99 3.56
CA SER A 469 25.35 36.75 4.86
C SER A 469 25.11 37.85 5.89
N GLU A 470 25.07 39.10 5.45
CA GLU A 470 24.86 40.28 6.31
C GLU A 470 23.39 40.65 6.51
N HIS A 471 22.49 40.12 5.66
CA HIS A 471 21.07 40.48 5.61
C HIS A 471 20.18 39.22 5.57
N PRO A 472 20.12 38.43 6.65
CA PRO A 472 19.38 37.17 6.69
C PRO A 472 17.87 37.35 6.45
N GLU A 473 17.32 38.54 6.64
CA GLU A 473 15.93 38.90 6.33
C GLU A 473 15.60 38.89 4.83
N MET A 474 16.61 38.93 3.97
CA MET A 474 16.47 38.85 2.51
C MET A 474 16.46 37.40 1.99
N VAL A 475 16.58 36.40 2.88
CA VAL A 475 16.47 34.99 2.52
C VAL A 475 15.01 34.57 2.49
N ARG A 476 14.54 34.07 1.35
CA ARG A 476 13.15 33.64 1.14
C ARG A 476 13.11 32.17 0.70
N PRO A 477 12.09 31.39 1.12
CA PRO A 477 11.92 30.02 0.65
C PRO A 477 11.53 30.00 -0.83
N CYS A 478 11.99 28.98 -1.56
CA CYS A 478 11.62 28.78 -2.95
C CYS A 478 10.10 28.55 -3.13
N SER A 479 9.53 29.13 -4.18
CA SER A 479 8.14 28.90 -4.60
C SER A 479 7.97 29.14 -6.11
N GLU A 480 6.94 28.54 -6.73
CA GLU A 480 6.72 28.63 -8.18
C GLU A 480 6.29 30.04 -8.66
N GLY A 481 5.81 30.88 -7.73
CA GLY A 481 5.27 32.22 -8.02
C GLY A 481 6.32 33.31 -8.20
N PHE A 482 7.60 33.05 -7.90
CA PHE A 482 8.65 34.06 -8.00
C PHE A 482 9.09 34.29 -9.45
N LYS A 483 9.01 35.55 -9.90
CA LYS A 483 9.40 35.97 -11.26
C LYS A 483 10.87 36.35 -11.39
N GLN A 484 11.57 36.53 -10.27
CA GLN A 484 12.96 36.97 -10.27
C GLN A 484 13.87 35.95 -10.96
N PRO A 485 14.80 36.39 -11.83
CA PRO A 485 15.69 35.48 -12.56
C PRO A 485 16.59 34.68 -11.60
N LEU A 486 17.06 35.30 -10.51
CA LEU A 486 17.90 34.64 -9.49
C LEU A 486 17.21 33.44 -8.83
N ALA A 487 15.89 33.51 -8.60
CA ALA A 487 15.14 32.39 -8.05
C ALA A 487 15.12 31.20 -9.02
N LYS A 488 15.16 31.43 -10.34
CA LYS A 488 15.16 30.35 -11.35
C LYS A 488 16.49 29.60 -11.42
N ASP A 489 17.59 30.30 -11.13
CA ASP A 489 18.93 29.71 -11.18
C ASP A 489 19.27 28.92 -9.90
N ILE A 490 18.65 29.29 -8.77
CA ILE A 490 18.89 28.67 -7.46
C ILE A 490 17.85 27.59 -7.15
N CYS A 491 16.56 27.89 -7.31
CA CYS A 491 15.48 26.98 -6.90
C CYS A 491 15.28 25.87 -7.93
N THR A 492 15.73 24.67 -7.57
CA THR A 492 15.57 23.47 -8.38
C THR A 492 14.37 22.65 -7.91
N PRO A 493 13.37 22.38 -8.77
CA PRO A 493 12.24 21.55 -8.39
C PRO A 493 12.60 20.05 -8.45
N SER A 494 11.94 19.25 -7.61
CA SER A 494 12.03 17.79 -7.61
C SER A 494 11.56 17.19 -8.94
N VAL A 495 12.16 16.08 -9.36
CA VAL A 495 11.79 15.41 -10.62
C VAL A 495 10.33 14.96 -10.57
N MET A 496 9.85 14.42 -9.45
CA MET A 496 8.46 14.01 -9.28
C MET A 496 7.48 15.18 -9.48
N SER A 497 7.75 16.34 -8.85
CA SER A 497 6.85 17.50 -8.96
C SER A 497 6.80 18.03 -10.39
N THR A 498 7.94 18.09 -11.09
CA THR A 498 7.97 18.51 -12.50
C THR A 498 7.15 17.57 -13.39
N PHE A 499 7.22 16.27 -13.14
CA PHE A 499 6.45 15.27 -13.89
C PHE A 499 4.94 15.42 -13.66
N LEU A 500 4.49 15.54 -12.42
CA LEU A 500 3.08 15.72 -12.06
C LEU A 500 2.52 17.07 -12.55
N ASN A 501 3.29 18.15 -12.41
CA ASN A 501 2.91 19.47 -12.93
C ASN A 501 2.79 19.44 -14.46
N ARG A 502 3.69 18.73 -15.16
CA ARG A 502 3.63 18.56 -16.62
C ARG A 502 2.35 17.85 -17.04
N VAL A 503 1.98 16.75 -16.38
CA VAL A 503 0.73 16.01 -16.65
C VAL A 503 -0.48 16.93 -16.45
N THR A 504 -0.52 17.64 -15.33
CA THR A 504 -1.64 18.52 -14.96
C THR A 504 -1.81 19.70 -15.93
N LEU A 505 -0.71 20.29 -16.42
CA LEU A 505 -0.74 21.41 -17.37
C LEU A 505 -1.06 20.96 -18.81
N ASN A 506 -0.50 19.84 -19.26
CA ASN A 506 -0.76 19.31 -20.60
C ASN A 506 -2.20 18.82 -20.72
N TRP A 507 -2.74 18.26 -19.64
CA TRP A 507 -4.06 17.63 -19.56
C TRP A 507 -4.87 18.17 -18.36
N PRO A 508 -5.44 19.39 -18.45
CA PRO A 508 -6.16 20.02 -17.34
C PRO A 508 -7.34 19.23 -16.81
N VAL A 509 -7.96 18.39 -17.65
CA VAL A 509 -9.06 17.50 -17.25
C VAL A 509 -8.59 16.50 -16.20
N PHE A 510 -7.42 15.89 -16.37
CA PHE A 510 -6.84 14.98 -15.38
C PHE A 510 -6.56 15.71 -14.07
N GLY A 511 -5.95 16.91 -14.16
CA GLY A 511 -5.75 17.77 -12.99
C GLY A 511 -7.03 18.11 -12.23
N ALA A 512 -8.12 18.41 -12.95
CA ALA A 512 -9.41 18.68 -12.34
C ALA A 512 -10.03 17.45 -11.67
N VAL A 513 -9.95 16.28 -12.31
CA VAL A 513 -10.40 15.00 -11.74
C VAL A 513 -9.61 14.69 -10.47
N ASP A 514 -8.28 14.78 -10.53
CA ASP A 514 -7.42 14.51 -9.40
C ASP A 514 -7.66 15.49 -8.24
N PHE A 515 -7.93 16.77 -8.52
CA PHE A 515 -8.30 17.76 -7.52
C PHE A 515 -9.61 17.41 -6.81
N TRP A 516 -10.69 17.16 -7.57
CA TRP A 516 -12.00 16.80 -6.98
C TRP A 516 -11.98 15.44 -6.29
N ALA A 517 -11.16 14.50 -6.76
CA ALA A 517 -10.91 13.24 -6.08
C ALA A 517 -10.37 13.48 -4.65
N GLN A 518 -9.56 14.51 -4.39
CA GLN A 518 -9.11 14.82 -3.03
C GLN A 518 -10.24 15.30 -2.12
N VAL A 519 -11.19 16.08 -2.66
CA VAL A 519 -12.40 16.46 -1.90
C VAL A 519 -13.19 15.20 -1.52
N ALA A 520 -13.36 14.27 -2.46
CA ALA A 520 -14.02 12.98 -2.20
C ALA A 520 -13.24 12.14 -1.17
N PHE A 521 -11.91 12.09 -1.27
CA PHE A 521 -11.05 11.42 -0.29
C PHE A 521 -11.28 11.94 1.13
N LEU A 522 -11.30 13.27 1.31
CA LEU A 522 -11.53 13.89 2.62
C LEU A 522 -12.91 13.54 3.19
N ALA A 523 -13.94 13.52 2.34
CA ALA A 523 -15.31 13.16 2.72
C ALA A 523 -15.43 11.68 3.12
N VAL A 524 -14.88 10.76 2.32
CA VAL A 524 -14.92 9.32 2.63
C VAL A 524 -14.15 9.02 3.92
N PHE A 525 -12.97 9.62 4.10
CA PHE A 525 -12.21 9.50 5.35
C PHE A 525 -13.05 9.93 6.56
N LEU A 526 -13.73 11.09 6.49
CA LEU A 526 -14.54 11.60 7.59
C LEU A 526 -15.71 10.66 7.91
N ILE A 527 -16.41 10.16 6.89
CA ILE A 527 -17.52 9.21 7.07
C ILE A 527 -17.02 7.93 7.73
N VAL A 528 -15.92 7.34 7.23
CA VAL A 528 -15.36 6.10 7.79
C VAL A 528 -14.84 6.32 9.20
N LEU A 529 -14.17 7.45 9.48
CA LEU A 529 -13.68 7.78 10.81
C LEU A 529 -14.83 7.90 11.81
N VAL A 530 -15.85 8.71 11.50
CA VAL A 530 -17.02 8.93 12.37
C VAL A 530 -17.77 7.62 12.61
N THR A 531 -18.12 6.90 11.55
CA THR A 531 -18.84 5.62 11.66
C THR A 531 -18.04 4.60 12.45
N SER A 532 -16.72 4.54 12.24
CA SER A 532 -15.84 3.61 12.96
C SER A 532 -15.66 4.00 14.42
N LEU A 533 -15.66 5.28 14.79
CA LEU A 533 -15.63 5.69 16.21
C LEU A 533 -16.88 5.23 16.95
N PHE A 534 -18.07 5.44 16.39
CA PHE A 534 -19.35 5.10 17.02
C PHE A 534 -19.72 3.61 16.93
N ARG A 535 -19.23 2.87 15.93
CA ARG A 535 -19.54 1.44 15.80
C ARG A 535 -18.71 0.62 16.79
N THR A 536 -19.40 -0.12 17.66
CA THR A 536 -18.76 -1.13 18.51
C THR A 536 -18.30 -2.30 17.64
N PRO A 537 -17.05 -2.80 17.80
CA PRO A 537 -16.62 -4.01 17.11
C PRO A 537 -17.50 -5.17 17.60
N LYS A 538 -18.36 -5.68 16.71
CA LYS A 538 -19.10 -6.91 16.93
C LYS A 538 -18.24 -8.05 16.39
N LEU A 539 -17.94 -9.02 17.25
CA LEU A 539 -17.26 -10.23 16.87
C LEU A 539 -18.25 -11.07 16.04
N ASN A 540 -17.96 -11.31 14.76
CA ASN A 540 -18.84 -12.10 13.92
C ASN A 540 -18.62 -13.58 14.24
N MET A 541 -19.46 -14.14 15.11
CA MET A 541 -19.29 -15.52 15.58
C MET A 541 -19.41 -16.55 14.45
N SER A 542 -20.18 -16.25 13.38
CA SER A 542 -20.27 -17.13 12.22
C SER A 542 -18.96 -17.21 11.44
N GLU A 543 -18.23 -16.09 11.32
CA GLU A 543 -16.92 -16.09 10.66
C GLU A 543 -15.89 -16.90 11.45
N LEU A 544 -15.90 -16.82 12.79
CA LEU A 544 -15.03 -17.67 13.62
C LEU A 544 -15.35 -19.16 13.45
N ASP A 545 -16.64 -19.50 13.40
CA ASP A 545 -17.09 -20.88 13.24
C ASP A 545 -16.69 -21.41 11.83
N GLU A 546 -16.89 -20.62 10.77
CA GLU A 546 -16.41 -20.93 9.41
C GLU A 546 -14.89 -21.04 9.32
N GLU A 547 -14.17 -20.17 10.06
CA GLU A 547 -12.71 -20.21 10.10
C GLU A 547 -12.20 -21.50 10.73
N ALA A 548 -12.85 -21.96 11.79
CA ALA A 548 -12.54 -23.22 12.45
C ALA A 548 -12.90 -24.44 11.58
N GLU A 549 -13.98 -24.37 10.80
CA GLU A 549 -14.34 -25.42 9.83
C GLU A 549 -13.25 -25.61 8.80
N ALA A 550 -12.79 -24.53 8.18
CA ALA A 550 -11.72 -24.60 7.20
C ALA A 550 -10.41 -25.13 7.81
N ASP A 551 -10.04 -24.73 9.04
CA ASP A 551 -8.82 -25.22 9.69
C ASP A 551 -8.89 -26.72 10.03
N GLU A 552 -10.06 -27.22 10.45
CA GLU A 552 -10.29 -28.65 10.69
C GLU A 552 -10.27 -29.46 9.39
N GLU A 553 -10.89 -28.96 8.32
CA GLU A 553 -10.82 -29.57 6.98
C GLU A 553 -9.37 -29.64 6.49
N GLU A 554 -8.59 -28.55 6.62
CA GLU A 554 -7.17 -28.54 6.27
C GLU A 554 -6.37 -29.55 7.12
N GLY A 555 -6.66 -29.64 8.42
CA GLY A 555 -6.05 -30.63 9.31
C GLY A 555 -6.38 -32.07 8.93
N LEU A 556 -7.63 -32.35 8.58
CA LEU A 556 -8.10 -33.66 8.13
C LEU A 556 -7.47 -34.04 6.78
N LEU A 557 -7.43 -33.13 5.81
CA LEU A 557 -6.77 -33.36 4.53
C LEU A 557 -5.26 -33.61 4.69
N ALA A 558 -4.59 -32.83 5.55
CA ALA A 558 -3.16 -33.03 5.85
C ALA A 558 -2.88 -34.37 6.53
N SER A 559 -3.76 -34.81 7.43
CA SER A 559 -3.65 -36.12 8.09
C SER A 559 -3.93 -37.28 7.12
N THR A 560 -4.88 -37.08 6.20
CA THR A 560 -5.26 -38.06 5.19
C THR A 560 -4.16 -38.23 4.15
N GLY A 561 -3.51 -37.15 3.70
CA GLY A 561 -2.36 -37.21 2.79
C GLY A 561 -1.15 -37.96 3.38
N ARG A 562 -0.83 -37.77 4.67
CA ARG A 562 0.21 -38.55 5.34
C ARG A 562 -0.17 -40.02 5.50
N ARG A 563 -1.43 -40.29 5.85
CA ARG A 563 -1.92 -41.66 6.01
C ARG A 563 -1.90 -42.39 4.66
N PHE A 564 -2.35 -41.75 3.59
CA PHE A 564 -2.33 -42.28 2.23
C PHE A 564 -0.90 -42.52 1.72
N GLY A 565 0.02 -41.60 1.98
CA GLY A 565 1.44 -41.79 1.67
C GLY A 565 2.08 -42.94 2.44
N ALA A 566 1.72 -43.13 3.72
CA ALA A 566 2.18 -44.26 4.52
C ALA A 566 1.60 -45.59 4.03
N THR A 567 0.29 -45.67 3.74
CA THR A 567 -0.29 -46.89 3.15
C THR A 567 0.27 -47.17 1.75
N TRP A 568 0.56 -46.15 0.95
CA TRP A 568 1.15 -46.32 -0.38
C TRP A 568 2.60 -46.80 -0.31
N GLN A 569 3.39 -46.33 0.66
CA GLN A 569 4.75 -46.83 0.91
C GLN A 569 4.77 -48.28 1.39
N ASP A 570 3.79 -48.69 2.19
CA ASP A 570 3.61 -50.09 2.59
C ASP A 570 3.14 -50.97 1.43
N ILE A 571 2.22 -50.50 0.58
CA ILE A 571 1.74 -51.24 -0.61
C ILE A 571 2.83 -51.38 -1.68
N THR A 572 3.69 -50.37 -1.84
CA THR A 572 4.81 -50.39 -2.80
C THR A 572 6.06 -51.11 -2.26
N GLY A 573 6.00 -51.68 -1.05
CA GLY A 573 7.03 -52.57 -0.50
C GLY A 573 8.40 -51.90 -0.28
N ARG A 574 8.44 -50.58 -0.08
CA ARG A 574 9.69 -49.83 0.07
C ARG A 574 10.18 -49.68 1.51
N SER A 575 9.54 -50.34 2.47
CA SER A 575 9.96 -50.39 3.87
C SER A 575 10.89 -51.58 4.13
N GLY A 576 12.21 -51.33 4.05
CA GLY A 576 13.22 -52.12 4.76
C GLY A 576 14.07 -53.10 3.94
N GLN A 577 15.09 -52.59 3.27
CA GLN A 577 16.29 -53.37 2.87
C GLN A 577 17.53 -52.70 3.44
N ALA A 578 17.66 -52.69 4.77
CA ALA A 578 18.85 -52.22 5.47
C ALA A 578 18.98 -52.96 6.81
N SER A 579 19.35 -54.25 6.75
CA SER A 579 20.06 -54.99 7.81
C SER A 579 20.08 -56.48 7.46
N ASN A 580 21.17 -56.93 6.84
CA ASN A 580 21.83 -58.22 7.10
C ASN A 580 22.86 -58.51 6.00
N GLN A 581 24.04 -57.91 6.11
CA GLN A 581 25.23 -58.44 5.49
C GLN A 581 26.47 -57.85 6.17
N GLU A 582 26.90 -58.48 7.26
CA GLU A 582 28.33 -58.54 7.64
C GLU A 582 28.48 -59.49 8.84
N ASN A 583 28.73 -60.77 8.52
CA ASN A 583 29.68 -61.62 9.21
C ASN A 583 29.77 -62.96 8.46
N GLY A 584 30.90 -63.19 7.79
CA GLY A 584 31.21 -64.43 7.10
C GLY A 584 32.42 -64.33 6.17
N ASP A 585 33.61 -64.51 6.75
CA ASP A 585 34.83 -65.15 6.21
C ASP A 585 35.21 -65.00 4.72
N ASN A 586 36.24 -64.17 4.46
CA ASN A 586 37.60 -64.55 4.00
C ASN A 586 38.38 -63.34 3.51
#